data_AF-A0A1L9TMZ9-F1
#
_entry.id   AF-A0A1L9TMZ9-F1
#
_cell.length_a   1.000
_cell.length_b   1.000
_cell.length_c   1.000
_cell.angle_alpha   90.00
_cell.angle_beta   90.00
_cell.angle_gamma   90.00
#
_symmetry.space_group_name_H-M   'P 1'
#
loop_
_entity.id
_entity.type
_entity.pdbx_description
1 polymer ?
#
loop_
_entity_poly.entity_id
_entity_poly.type
_entity_poly.pdbx_seq_one_letter_code
_entity_poly.pdbx_strand_id
1 'polypeptide(L)'
;MAIPLQTITTLRTTFNPFARSSRPCRLILSLLRNPSTTPASSPTHIDIKVTQLPRTSTKEPEITVGFKGGKEVKFEVGKRQLKIGDVVNEISRIGRGIERDQSLQG
;
A
#
# COMPACT_ATOMS: atom_id res chain seq x y z
N MET A 1 -1.07 -1.48 15.35
CA MET A 1 -2.08 -2.30 14.65
C MET A 1 -1.38 -3.07 13.54
N ALA A 2 -1.60 -4.37 13.43
CA ALA A 2 -0.99 -5.21 12.40
C ALA A 2 -1.80 -5.14 11.09
N ILE A 3 -1.09 -5.04 9.96
CA ILE A 3 -1.67 -5.02 8.62
C ILE A 3 -1.90 -6.48 8.18
N PRO A 4 -3.10 -6.85 7.70
CA PRO A 4 -3.38 -8.19 7.19
C PRO A 4 -2.75 -8.40 5.80
N LEU A 5 -1.46 -8.72 5.77
CA LEU A 5 -0.66 -8.83 4.55
C LEU A 5 -1.23 -9.86 3.56
N GLN A 6 -1.85 -10.93 4.05
CA GLN A 6 -2.47 -11.98 3.24
C GLN A 6 -3.63 -11.51 2.38
N THR A 7 -4.20 -10.34 2.64
CA THR A 7 -5.30 -9.76 1.85
C THR A 7 -4.82 -8.87 0.73
N ILE A 8 -3.55 -8.45 0.76
CA ILE A 8 -2.98 -7.51 -0.20
C ILE A 8 -2.36 -8.32 -1.34
N THR A 9 -2.62 -7.91 -2.58
CA THR A 9 -2.10 -8.57 -3.79
C THR A 9 -1.13 -7.68 -4.55
N THR A 10 -1.41 -6.38 -4.61
CA THR A 10 -0.58 -5.43 -5.37
C THR A 10 -0.39 -4.15 -4.58
N LEU A 11 0.80 -3.55 -4.74
CA LEU A 11 1.13 -2.23 -4.22
C LEU A 11 1.78 -1.44 -5.34
N ARG A 12 1.15 -0.34 -5.74
CA ARG A 12 1.72 0.61 -6.69
C ARG A 12 1.94 1.92 -6.00
N THR A 13 3.14 2.48 -6.07
CA THR A 13 3.42 3.78 -5.49
C THR A 13 4.25 4.63 -6.42
N THR A 14 3.81 5.86 -6.62
CA THR A 14 4.48 6.84 -7.46
C THR A 14 4.80 8.06 -6.60
N PHE A 15 6.07 8.39 -6.44
CA PHE A 15 6.45 9.53 -5.60
C PHE A 15 7.83 10.10 -5.93
N ASN A 16 8.03 11.38 -5.62
CA ASN A 16 9.33 12.04 -5.63
C ASN A 16 10.01 11.82 -4.26
N PRO A 17 11.13 11.10 -4.14
CA PRO A 17 11.75 10.79 -2.85
C PRO A 17 12.24 12.03 -2.08
N PHE A 18 12.48 13.13 -2.78
CA PHE A 18 12.93 14.41 -2.20
C PHE A 18 11.78 15.27 -1.67
N ALA A 19 10.55 15.02 -2.11
CA ALA A 19 9.39 15.78 -1.64
C ALA A 19 9.00 15.32 -0.22
N ARG A 20 8.72 16.29 0.67
CA ARG A 20 8.32 16.02 2.06
C ARG A 20 6.99 15.26 2.13
N SER A 21 6.05 15.57 1.24
CA SER A 21 4.75 14.91 1.11
C SER A 21 4.85 13.44 0.73
N SER A 22 5.98 13.00 0.16
CA SER A 22 6.22 11.59 -0.22
C SER A 22 6.65 10.69 0.95
N ARG A 23 6.81 11.24 2.16
CA ARG A 23 7.22 10.47 3.35
C ARG A 23 6.30 9.26 3.62
N PRO A 24 4.96 9.36 3.58
CA PRO A 24 4.10 8.21 3.83
C PRO A 24 4.27 7.11 2.76
N CYS A 25 4.48 7.46 1.49
CA CYS A 25 4.75 6.49 0.42
C CYS A 25 6.00 5.66 0.70
N ARG A 26 7.10 6.32 1.10
CA ARG A 26 8.36 5.65 1.43
C ARG A 26 8.22 4.71 2.62
N LEU A 27 7.52 5.17 3.66
CA LEU A 27 7.34 4.38 4.87
C LEU A 27 6.42 3.18 4.65
N ILE A 28 5.31 3.33 3.90
CA ILE A 28 4.41 2.22 3.55
C ILE A 28 5.13 1.20 2.68
N LEU A 29 5.91 1.66 1.69
CA LEU A 29 6.75 0.78 0.89
C LEU A 29 7.70 -0.04 1.78
N SER A 30 8.34 0.59 2.76
CA SER A 30 9.24 -0.10 3.70
C SER A 30 8.51 -1.10 4.62
N LEU A 31 7.26 -0.84 5.00
CA LEU A 31 6.48 -1.75 5.83
C LEU A 31 6.01 -2.99 5.05
N LEU A 32 5.59 -2.78 3.80
CA LEU A 32 5.03 -3.83 2.96
C LEU A 32 6.09 -4.63 2.21
N ARG A 33 7.29 -4.09 1.99
CA ARG A 33 8.42 -4.81 1.39
C ARG A 33 9.23 -5.50 2.50
N ASN A 34 8.84 -6.71 2.85
CA ASN A 34 9.51 -7.54 3.85
C ASN A 34 9.88 -8.91 3.24
N PRO A 35 10.71 -9.72 3.93
CA PRO A 35 11.14 -11.02 3.42
C PRO A 35 9.99 -12.00 3.16
N SER A 36 8.84 -11.82 3.83
CA SER A 36 7.66 -12.66 3.65
C SER A 36 6.83 -12.24 2.42
N THR A 37 6.81 -10.97 2.03
CA THR A 37 5.97 -10.46 0.94
C THR A 37 6.68 -10.33 -0.40
N THR A 38 8.02 -10.30 -0.39
CA THR A 38 8.84 -10.11 -1.59
C THR A 38 8.93 -11.34 -2.50
N PRO A 39 9.11 -12.58 -1.98
CA PRO A 39 9.25 -13.77 -2.83
C PRO A 39 7.93 -14.11 -3.54
N ALA A 40 7.99 -14.37 -4.85
CA ALA A 40 6.81 -14.78 -5.63
C ALA A 40 6.22 -16.12 -5.16
N SER A 41 7.05 -16.99 -4.58
CA SER A 41 6.63 -18.28 -4.02
C SER A 41 5.93 -18.17 -2.66
N SER A 42 5.91 -16.97 -2.06
CA SER A 42 5.28 -16.78 -0.75
C SER A 42 3.75 -16.73 -0.88
N PRO A 43 3.01 -17.36 0.05
CA PRO A 43 1.54 -17.23 0.09
C PRO A 43 1.05 -15.80 0.35
N THR A 44 1.94 -14.93 0.87
CA THR A 44 1.67 -13.50 1.13
C THR A 44 2.40 -12.59 0.16
N HIS A 45 2.74 -13.09 -1.03
CA HIS A 45 3.40 -12.30 -2.07
C HIS A 45 2.57 -11.06 -2.45
N ILE A 46 3.26 -9.92 -2.57
CA ILE A 46 2.69 -8.66 -3.05
C ILE A 46 3.48 -8.22 -4.29
N ASP A 47 2.78 -7.97 -5.40
CA ASP A 47 3.38 -7.34 -6.59
C ASP A 47 3.61 -5.85 -6.31
N ILE A 48 4.87 -5.48 -6.04
CA ILE A 48 5.25 -4.12 -5.64
C ILE A 48 5.86 -3.37 -6.85
N LYS A 49 5.14 -2.37 -7.36
CA LYS A 49 5.62 -1.46 -8.41
C LYS A 49 5.90 -0.07 -7.83
N VAL A 50 7.13 0.39 -8.01
CA VAL A 50 7.59 1.68 -7.49
C VAL A 50 8.04 2.56 -8.64
N THR A 51 7.38 3.71 -8.82
CA THR A 51 7.76 4.72 -9.79
C THR A 51 8.36 5.91 -9.06
N GLN A 52 9.68 6.02 -9.11
CA GLN A 52 10.40 7.15 -8.52
C GLN A 52 10.43 8.32 -9.51
N LEU A 53 9.92 9.46 -9.08
CA LEU A 53 9.89 10.66 -9.91
C LEU A 53 11.18 11.49 -9.70
N PRO A 54 11.66 12.19 -10.75
CA PRO A 54 12.80 13.10 -10.63
C PRO A 54 12.56 14.21 -9.60
N ARG A 55 13.64 14.76 -9.04
CA ARG A 55 13.59 15.81 -8.02
C ARG A 55 12.77 17.04 -8.43
N THR A 56 12.82 17.41 -9.72
CA THR A 56 12.11 18.56 -10.29
C THR A 56 10.61 18.33 -10.48
N SER A 57 10.13 17.08 -10.35
CA SER A 57 8.73 16.76 -10.54
C SER A 57 7.87 17.30 -9.40
N THR A 58 6.85 18.08 -9.77
CA THR A 58 5.81 18.61 -8.90
C THR A 58 4.60 17.68 -8.78
N LYS A 59 4.63 16.51 -9.45
CA LYS A 59 3.53 15.55 -9.40
C LYS A 59 3.33 15.06 -7.95
N GLU A 60 2.08 15.07 -7.52
CA GLU A 60 1.70 14.65 -6.18
C GLU A 60 1.94 13.14 -5.97
N PRO A 61 2.42 12.73 -4.78
CA PRO A 61 2.62 11.33 -4.47
C PRO A 61 1.30 10.58 -4.31
N GLU A 62 1.24 9.38 -4.89
CA GLU A 62 0.08 8.49 -4.90
C GLU A 62 0.47 7.05 -4.49
N ILE A 63 -0.44 6.39 -3.79
CA ILE A 63 -0.33 4.98 -3.40
C ILE A 63 -1.60 4.29 -3.86
N THR A 64 -1.47 3.12 -4.47
CA THR A 64 -2.58 2.27 -4.88
C THR A 64 -2.35 0.89 -4.30
N VAL A 65 -3.34 0.38 -3.57
CA VAL A 65 -3.29 -0.94 -2.93
C VAL A 65 -4.39 -1.80 -3.54
N GLY A 66 -4.00 -2.90 -4.15
CA GLY A 66 -4.92 -3.93 -4.61
C GLY A 66 -5.05 -5.03 -3.55
N PHE A 67 -6.28 -5.49 -3.35
CA PHE A 67 -6.62 -6.54 -2.41
C PHE A 67 -7.16 -7.78 -3.13
N LYS A 68 -7.19 -8.91 -2.42
CA LYS A 68 -7.87 -10.13 -2.84
C LYS A 68 -9.36 -9.83 -3.07
N GLY A 69 -9.93 -10.42 -4.12
CA GLY A 69 -11.30 -10.12 -4.56
C GLY A 69 -11.42 -8.90 -5.49
N GLY A 70 -10.30 -8.37 -6.01
CA GLY A 70 -10.31 -7.34 -7.06
C GLY A 70 -10.59 -5.92 -6.58
N LYS A 71 -10.68 -5.69 -5.27
CA LYS A 71 -10.83 -4.35 -4.69
C LYS A 71 -9.50 -3.60 -4.80
N GLU A 72 -9.53 -2.39 -5.35
CA GLU A 72 -8.37 -1.50 -5.48
C GLU A 72 -8.67 -0.16 -4.81
N VAL A 73 -7.71 0.35 -4.04
CA VAL A 73 -7.86 1.60 -3.29
C VAL A 73 -6.71 2.53 -3.62
N LYS A 74 -7.05 3.73 -4.10
CA LYS A 74 -6.10 4.79 -4.41
C LYS A 74 -6.09 5.85 -3.31
N PHE A 75 -4.90 6.14 -2.80
CA PHE A 75 -4.61 7.16 -1.81
C PHE A 75 -3.80 8.30 -2.45
N GLU A 76 -4.39 9.49 -2.52
CA GLU A 76 -3.72 10.72 -2.94
C GLU A 76 -3.05 11.38 -1.74
N VAL A 77 -1.89 10.84 -1.36
CA VAL A 77 -1.15 11.22 -0.15
C VAL A 77 -0.70 12.68 -0.20
N GLY A 78 -0.32 13.16 -1.39
CA GLY A 78 0.10 14.54 -1.62
C GLY A 78 -1.04 15.53 -1.41
N LYS A 79 -2.16 15.31 -2.12
CA LYS A 79 -3.31 16.22 -2.16
C LYS A 79 -4.01 16.37 -0.82
N ARG A 80 -4.22 15.24 -0.13
CA ARG A 80 -5.01 15.16 1.11
C ARG A 80 -4.16 15.26 2.37
N GLN A 81 -2.84 15.45 2.23
CA GLN A 81 -1.87 15.49 3.33
C GLN A 81 -2.04 14.33 4.33
N LEU A 82 -2.33 13.13 3.81
CA LEU A 82 -2.60 11.95 4.63
C LEU A 82 -1.36 11.59 5.44
N LYS A 83 -1.55 11.34 6.74
CA LYS A 83 -0.48 10.77 7.57
C LYS A 83 -0.37 9.29 7.28
N ILE A 84 0.79 8.72 7.61
CA ILE A 84 0.98 7.27 7.50
C ILE A 84 -0.05 6.48 8.32
N GLY A 85 -0.41 6.96 9.51
CA GLY A 85 -1.40 6.32 10.36
C GLY A 85 -2.75 6.17 9.66
N ASP A 86 -3.19 7.22 8.97
CA ASP A 86 -4.48 7.23 8.27
C ASP A 86 -4.51 6.17 7.15
N VAL A 87 -3.44 6.09 6.37
CA VAL A 87 -3.34 5.11 5.27
C VAL A 87 -3.24 3.69 5.82
N VAL A 88 -2.43 3.46 6.85
CA VAL A 88 -2.30 2.13 7.49
C VAL A 88 -3.61 1.67 8.11
N ASN A 89 -4.36 2.58 8.74
CA ASN A 89 -5.65 2.29 9.34
C ASN A 89 -6.67 1.89 8.28
N GLU A 90 -6.73 2.61 7.16
CA GLU A 90 -7.67 2.30 6.09
C GLU A 90 -7.34 0.97 5.40
N ILE A 91 -6.06 0.71 5.12
CA ILE A 91 -5.62 -0.59 4.59
C ILE A 91 -5.99 -1.72 5.55
N SER A 92 -5.76 -1.52 6.85
CA SER A 92 -6.07 -2.53 7.88
C SER A 92 -7.57 -2.77 8.02
N ARG A 93 -8.39 -1.72 7.89
CA ARG A 93 -9.85 -1.81 7.93
C ARG A 93 -10.38 -2.65 6.77
N ILE A 94 -9.93 -2.36 5.55
CA ILE A 94 -10.37 -3.04 4.33
C ILE A 94 -9.90 -4.49 4.33
N GLY A 95 -8.63 -4.72 4.65
CA GLY A 95 -8.08 -6.07 4.71
C GLY A 95 -8.83 -6.96 5.71
N ARG A 96 -9.13 -6.46 6.91
CA ARG A 96 -9.94 -7.22 7.90
C ARG A 96 -11.36 -7.50 7.44
N GLY A 97 -11.97 -6.58 6.69
CA GLY A 97 -13.27 -6.82 6.06
C GLY A 97 -13.19 -8.03 5.12
N ILE A 98 -12.16 -8.07 4.28
CA ILE A 98 -11.94 -9.17 3.34
C ILE A 98 -11.63 -10.48 4.06
N GLU A 99 -10.84 -10.48 5.13
CA GLU A 99 -10.58 -11.68 5.94
C GLU A 99 -11.86 -12.25 6.54
N ARG A 100 -12.75 -11.38 7.04
CA ARG A 100 -14.05 -11.81 7.58
C ARG A 100 -14.94 -12.37 6.48
N ASP A 101 -15.03 -11.70 5.34
CA ASP A 101 -15.82 -12.17 4.21
C ASP A 101 -15.34 -13.56 3.74
N GLN A 102 -14.02 -13.76 3.67
CA GLN A 102 -13.43 -15.08 3.35
C GLN A 102 -13.72 -16.13 4.42
N SER A 103 -13.65 -15.76 5.70
CA SER A 103 -13.95 -16.67 6.81
C SER A 103 -15.42 -17.08 6.90
N LEU A 104 -16.34 -16.26 6.38
CA LEU A 104 -17.78 -16.55 6.39
C LEU A 104 -18.23 -17.39 5.18
N GLN A 105 -17.40 -17.46 4.14
CA GLN A 105 -17.66 -18.26 2.93
C GLN A 105 -17.06 -19.66 3.00
N GLY A 106 -16.24 -19.95 4.03
CA GLY A 106 -15.72 -21.29 4.34
C GLY A 106 -16.53 -21.98 5.41
#